data_AF-A0A918WWF8-F1
#
_entry.id   AF-A0A918WWF8-F1
#
_cell.length_a   1.000
_cell.length_b   1.000
_cell.length_c   1.000
_cell.angle_alpha   90.00
_cell.angle_beta   90.00
_cell.angle_gamma   90.00
#
_symmetry.space_group_name_H-M   'P 1'
#
loop_
_entity.id
_entity.type
_entity.pdbx_description
1 polymer ?
#
loop_
_entity_poly.entity_id
_entity_poly.type
_entity_poly.pdbx_seq_one_letter_code
_entity_poly.pdbx_strand_id
1 'polypeptide(L)'
;MRPGLPARRYCTDPLFMPRRLVCAAGCGATAGWEAPLVGRALVGVTMGGTEDPCFGRPLWLQTRCAGRVLWAYNEEHVGVLAGYVGAQLRERGSSSSTGAMIPRLPHWMKRAENRTDVLAGLDRLRDLAGRSAPEERSDAAYVQGEQPREQRNVYFGGGSF
;
A
#
# COMPACT_ATOMS: atom_id res chain seq x y z
N MET A 1 16.17 9.68 -7.06
CA MET A 1 16.24 11.03 -6.42
C MET A 1 15.44 12.02 -7.25
N ARG A 2 14.63 12.89 -6.64
CA ARG A 2 13.84 13.93 -7.33
C ARG A 2 14.48 15.32 -7.11
N PRO A 3 15.07 15.96 -8.13
CA PRO A 3 15.55 17.34 -8.00
C PRO A 3 14.37 18.34 -7.97
N GLY A 4 14.42 19.33 -7.08
CA GLY A 4 13.59 20.56 -7.19
C GLY A 4 12.22 20.58 -6.48
N LEU A 5 11.84 19.52 -5.75
CA LEU A 5 10.65 19.57 -4.87
C LEU A 5 11.07 19.68 -3.40
N PRO A 6 10.34 20.43 -2.56
CA PRO A 6 10.65 20.52 -1.13
C PRO A 6 10.61 19.12 -0.48
N ALA A 7 11.46 18.92 0.53
CA ALA A 7 11.45 17.69 1.31
C ALA A 7 10.05 17.44 1.89
N ARG A 8 9.61 16.17 1.87
CA ARG A 8 8.31 15.74 2.42
C ARG A 8 8.25 16.20 3.88
N ARG A 9 7.28 17.05 4.20
CA ARG A 9 7.10 17.60 5.56
C ARG A 9 6.25 16.67 6.41
N TYR A 10 5.32 15.95 5.77
CA TYR A 10 4.45 15.00 6.45
C TYR A 10 4.53 13.62 5.81
N CYS A 11 4.41 12.58 6.63
CA CYS A 11 4.37 11.19 6.17
C CYS A 11 3.16 10.91 5.24
N THR A 12 2.16 11.79 5.24
CA THR A 12 0.94 11.78 4.42
C THR A 12 1.06 12.48 3.08
N ASP A 13 2.09 13.30 2.85
CA ASP A 13 2.33 13.98 1.56
C ASP A 13 2.23 13.03 0.35
N PRO A 14 2.72 11.77 0.40
CA PRO A 14 2.62 10.84 -0.71
C PRO A 14 1.21 10.48 -1.13
N LEU A 15 0.19 10.75 -0.30
CA LEU A 15 -1.21 10.46 -0.62
C LEU A 15 -1.80 11.44 -1.65
N PHE A 16 -1.19 12.61 -1.82
CA PHE A 16 -1.70 13.69 -2.68
C PHE A 16 -0.82 13.95 -3.90
N MET A 17 0.29 13.21 -4.05
CA MET A 17 1.25 13.47 -5.12
C MET A 17 0.78 12.92 -6.47
N PRO A 18 1.03 13.64 -7.57
CA PRO A 18 0.75 13.13 -8.90
C PRO A 18 1.61 11.90 -9.19
N ARG A 19 0.99 10.87 -9.80
CA ARG A 19 1.63 9.63 -10.21
C ARG A 19 1.44 9.40 -11.70
N ARG A 20 2.43 8.79 -12.34
CA ARG A 20 2.37 8.36 -13.73
C ARG A 20 2.70 6.88 -13.79
N LEU A 21 1.76 6.08 -14.28
CA LEU A 21 1.96 4.69 -14.63
C LEU A 21 2.38 4.62 -16.10
N VAL A 22 3.42 3.86 -16.39
CA VAL A 22 3.89 3.58 -17.74
C VAL A 22 3.99 2.07 -17.88
N CYS A 23 3.50 1.53 -19.00
CA CYS A 23 3.63 0.11 -19.25
C CYS A 23 5.09 -0.28 -19.46
N ALA A 24 5.60 -1.15 -18.59
CA ALA A 24 6.97 -1.66 -18.68
C ALA A 24 7.21 -2.55 -19.90
N ALA A 25 6.15 -3.16 -20.47
CA ALA A 25 6.23 -4.00 -21.66
C ALA A 25 6.45 -3.20 -22.97
N GLY A 26 6.63 -1.88 -22.88
CA GLY A 26 6.99 -1.04 -24.04
C GLY A 26 5.85 -0.69 -24.99
N CYS A 27 4.60 -1.06 -24.67
CA CYS A 27 3.45 -0.76 -25.53
C CYS A 27 3.03 0.73 -25.54
N GLY A 28 3.69 1.59 -24.76
CA GLY A 28 3.43 3.03 -24.72
C GLY A 28 2.19 3.45 -23.93
N ALA A 29 1.43 2.51 -23.34
CA ALA A 29 0.31 2.85 -22.49
C ALA A 29 0.77 3.61 -21.24
N THR A 30 0.18 4.79 -21.02
CA THR A 30 0.43 5.61 -19.84
C THR A 30 -0.87 6.00 -19.16
N ALA A 31 -0.83 6.16 -17.84
CA ALA A 31 -1.95 6.71 -17.06
C ALA A 31 -1.39 7.73 -16.06
N GLY A 32 -2.06 8.86 -15.94
CA GLY A 32 -1.78 9.88 -14.92
C GLY A 32 -2.82 9.79 -13.80
N TRP A 33 -2.37 10.01 -12.57
CA TRP A 33 -3.25 10.25 -11.44
C TRP A 33 -2.83 11.54 -10.75
N GLU A 34 -3.80 12.40 -10.46
CA GLU A 34 -3.63 13.62 -9.70
C GLU A 34 -4.71 13.68 -8.62
N ALA A 35 -4.38 14.24 -7.45
CA ALA A 35 -5.33 14.34 -6.36
C ALA A 35 -6.49 15.27 -6.75
N PRO A 36 -7.75 14.81 -6.77
CA PRO A 36 -8.86 15.67 -7.13
C PRO A 36 -9.04 16.79 -6.11
N LEU A 37 -9.29 18.00 -6.61
CA LEU A 37 -9.64 19.16 -5.79
C LEU A 37 -11.18 19.22 -5.65
N VAL A 38 -11.68 18.99 -4.44
CA VAL A 38 -13.10 19.08 -4.11
C VAL A 38 -13.31 20.29 -3.20
N GLY A 39 -13.90 21.35 -3.76
CA GLY A 39 -14.00 22.65 -3.08
C GLY A 39 -12.62 23.26 -2.84
N ARG A 40 -12.23 23.43 -1.57
CA ARG A 40 -10.92 23.96 -1.16
C ARG A 40 -9.94 22.88 -0.68
N ALA A 41 -10.24 21.62 -0.94
CA ALA A 41 -9.51 20.51 -0.35
C ALA A 41 -9.05 19.49 -1.40
N LEU A 42 -7.79 19.09 -1.32
CA LEU A 42 -7.28 17.96 -2.09
C LEU A 42 -7.74 16.67 -1.43
N VAL A 43 -8.25 15.74 -2.22
CA VAL A 43 -8.62 14.40 -1.78
C VAL A 43 -7.51 13.44 -2.19
N GLY A 44 -6.82 12.88 -1.19
CA GLY A 44 -5.73 11.94 -1.38
C GLY A 44 -6.24 10.51 -1.57
N VAL A 45 -5.36 9.64 -2.03
CA VAL A 45 -5.69 8.22 -2.21
C VAL A 45 -6.04 7.53 -0.89
N THR A 46 -6.94 6.55 -0.94
CA THR A 46 -7.30 5.70 0.21
C THR A 46 -6.47 4.43 0.19
N MET A 47 -5.49 4.35 1.09
CA MET A 47 -4.65 3.15 1.25
C MET A 47 -5.37 2.08 2.07
N GLY A 48 -4.98 0.82 1.88
CA GLY A 48 -5.38 -0.27 2.78
C GLY A 48 -6.25 -1.35 2.14
N GLY A 49 -5.96 -1.72 0.90
CA GLY A 49 -6.66 -2.81 0.21
C GLY A 49 -5.76 -3.54 -0.77
N THR A 50 -6.35 -4.48 -1.50
CA THR A 50 -5.67 -5.33 -2.48
C THR A 50 -5.36 -4.65 -3.81
N GLU A 51 -5.70 -3.38 -3.94
CA GLU A 51 -5.54 -2.59 -5.16
C GLU A 51 -4.66 -1.36 -4.91
N ASP A 52 -3.93 -0.97 -5.95
CA ASP A 52 -3.27 0.32 -6.04
C ASP A 52 -4.33 1.43 -6.01
N PRO A 53 -4.23 2.38 -5.08
CA PRO A 53 -5.29 3.33 -4.86
C PRO A 53 -5.25 4.54 -5.80
N CYS A 54 -4.26 4.63 -6.69
CA CYS A 54 -4.25 5.62 -7.78
C CYS A 54 -4.95 5.11 -9.04
N PHE A 55 -4.72 3.86 -9.41
CA PHE A 55 -5.11 3.30 -10.71
C PHE A 55 -6.08 2.13 -10.59
N GLY A 56 -6.45 1.71 -9.37
CA GLY A 56 -7.36 0.57 -9.13
C GLY A 56 -6.83 -0.74 -9.67
N ARG A 57 -5.50 -0.88 -9.78
CA ARG A 57 -4.87 -2.10 -10.30
C ARG A 57 -4.59 -3.05 -9.16
N PRO A 58 -4.79 -4.37 -9.29
CA PRO A 58 -4.44 -5.28 -8.22
C PRO A 58 -2.95 -5.16 -7.88
N LEU A 59 -2.61 -5.32 -6.60
CA LEU A 59 -1.22 -5.35 -6.15
C LEU A 59 -0.50 -6.59 -6.69
N TRP A 60 0.82 -6.49 -6.84
CA TRP A 60 1.68 -7.62 -7.21
C TRP A 60 1.86 -8.59 -6.04
N LEU A 61 2.19 -8.04 -4.87
CA LEU A 61 2.46 -8.80 -3.65
C LEU A 61 1.15 -9.18 -2.97
N GLN A 62 0.51 -10.24 -3.46
CA GLN A 62 -0.69 -10.82 -2.87
C GLN A 62 -0.59 -12.34 -2.82
N THR A 63 -1.10 -12.95 -1.75
CA THR A 63 -1.14 -14.40 -1.60
C THR A 63 -2.34 -14.84 -0.78
N ARG A 64 -2.81 -16.08 -1.01
CA ARG A 64 -3.86 -16.67 -0.19
C ARG A 64 -3.28 -17.11 1.15
N CYS A 65 -3.91 -16.66 2.24
CA CYS A 65 -3.50 -16.91 3.62
C CYS A 65 -4.74 -16.98 4.52
N ALA A 66 -4.88 -18.04 5.32
CA ALA A 66 -5.99 -18.21 6.27
C ALA A 66 -7.40 -17.98 5.66
N GLY A 67 -7.62 -18.46 4.42
CA GLY A 67 -8.89 -18.28 3.69
C GLY A 67 -9.16 -16.85 3.21
N ARG A 68 -8.18 -15.96 3.32
CA ARG A 68 -8.24 -14.54 2.92
C ARG A 68 -7.05 -14.19 2.02
N VAL A 69 -7.02 -12.96 1.51
CA VAL A 69 -5.90 -12.44 0.71
C VAL A 69 -4.99 -11.61 1.59
N LEU A 70 -3.76 -12.07 1.79
CA LEU A 70 -2.69 -11.29 2.37
C LEU A 70 -2.05 -10.44 1.27
N TRP A 71 -1.85 -9.15 1.53
CA TRP A 71 -1.31 -8.22 0.55
C TRP A 71 -0.25 -7.30 1.16
N ALA A 72 0.65 -6.80 0.30
CA ALA A 72 1.61 -5.77 0.64
C ALA A 72 1.84 -4.83 -0.57
N TYR A 73 2.26 -3.58 -0.31
CA TYR A 73 2.51 -2.62 -1.39
C TYR A 73 3.90 -2.76 -2.01
N ASN A 74 4.91 -3.08 -1.20
CA ASN A 74 6.30 -3.27 -1.62
C ASN A 74 7.03 -4.17 -0.61
N GLU A 75 8.27 -4.51 -0.93
CA GLU A 75 9.13 -5.34 -0.07
C GLU A 75 9.37 -4.70 1.31
N GLU A 76 9.55 -3.37 1.36
CA GLU A 76 9.69 -2.63 2.62
C GLU A 76 8.46 -2.84 3.54
N HIS A 77 7.25 -2.80 2.97
CA HIS A 77 6.01 -3.06 3.69
C HIS A 77 5.92 -4.50 4.17
N VAL A 78 6.40 -5.49 3.41
CA VAL A 78 6.52 -6.88 3.89
C VAL A 78 7.41 -6.94 5.13
N GLY A 79 8.56 -6.26 5.12
CA GLY A 79 9.47 -6.18 6.27
C GLY A 79 8.83 -5.53 7.50
N VAL A 80 8.14 -4.41 7.31
CA VAL A 80 7.41 -3.73 8.40
C VAL A 80 6.29 -4.62 8.96
N LEU A 81 5.55 -5.32 8.11
CA LEU A 81 4.50 -6.26 8.54
C LEU A 81 5.08 -7.46 9.30
N ALA A 82 6.17 -8.04 8.81
CA ALA A 82 6.84 -9.16 9.46
C ALA A 82 7.38 -8.76 10.84
N GLY A 83 7.99 -7.58 10.95
CA GLY A 83 8.42 -7.01 12.22
C GLY A 83 7.26 -6.76 13.17
N TYR A 84 6.15 -6.20 12.69
CA TYR A 84 4.98 -5.90 13.52
C TYR A 84 4.25 -7.16 14.02
N VAL A 85 4.02 -8.14 13.13
CA VAL A 85 3.33 -9.40 13.47
C VAL A 85 4.24 -10.31 14.30
N GLY A 86 5.55 -10.27 14.03
CA GLY A 86 6.59 -11.00 14.76
C GLY A 86 6.94 -10.40 16.14
N ALA A 87 6.67 -9.12 16.38
CA ALA A 87 6.90 -8.53 17.69
C ALA A 87 5.93 -9.12 18.74
N GLN A 88 6.46 -9.50 19.92
CA GLN A 88 5.62 -9.86 21.08
C GLN A 88 5.04 -8.61 21.76
N LEU A 89 5.78 -7.49 21.72
CA LEU A 89 5.33 -6.18 22.20
C LEU A 89 5.10 -5.26 21.00
N ARG A 90 3.85 -4.84 20.80
CA ARG A 90 3.47 -3.99 19.66
C ARG A 90 3.82 -2.54 19.98
N GLU A 91 5.08 -2.17 19.78
CA GLU A 91 5.46 -0.76 19.83
C GLU A 91 4.80 -0.02 18.65
N ARG A 92 4.29 1.18 18.91
CA ARG A 92 3.73 2.07 17.87
C ARG A 92 4.91 2.67 17.08
N GLY A 93 5.59 1.83 16.30
CA GLY A 93 6.86 2.13 15.68
C GLY A 93 6.76 2.97 14.41
N SER A 94 7.57 4.03 14.39
CA SER A 94 8.03 4.85 13.26
C SER A 94 6.99 5.65 12.46
N SER A 95 7.27 6.96 12.34
CA SER A 95 6.58 7.92 11.46
C SER A 95 6.91 7.73 9.97
N SER A 96 7.26 6.51 9.53
CA SER A 96 7.42 6.21 8.12
C SER A 96 6.05 6.10 7.44
N SER A 97 5.98 6.43 6.15
CA SER A 97 4.73 6.28 5.38
C SER A 97 4.21 4.84 5.41
N THR A 98 5.11 3.86 5.51
CA THR A 98 4.84 2.42 5.65
C THR A 98 4.31 2.06 7.05
N GLY A 99 4.89 2.64 8.12
CA GLY A 99 4.43 2.43 9.50
C GLY A 99 3.05 3.02 9.78
N ALA A 100 2.71 4.13 9.12
CA ALA A 100 1.38 4.73 9.16
C ALA A 100 0.27 3.81 8.58
N MET A 101 0.64 2.70 7.92
CA MET A 101 -0.29 1.73 7.32
C MET A 101 -0.69 0.62 8.29
N ILE A 102 0.08 0.37 9.36
CA ILE A 102 -0.22 -0.67 10.36
C ILE A 102 -1.63 -0.50 10.97
N PRO A 103 -2.09 0.71 11.35
CA PRO A 103 -3.44 0.90 11.85
C PRO A 103 -4.53 0.54 10.82
N ARG A 104 -4.23 0.71 9.52
CA ARG A 104 -5.15 0.48 8.40
C ARG A 104 -5.31 -1.01 8.07
N LEU A 105 -4.47 -1.87 8.63
CA LEU A 105 -4.54 -3.30 8.36
C LEU A 105 -5.86 -3.93 8.84
N PRO A 106 -6.39 -4.90 8.09
CA PRO A 106 -7.49 -5.75 8.51
C PRO A 106 -7.27 -6.35 9.90
N HIS A 107 -8.35 -6.51 10.66
CA HIS A 107 -8.26 -7.04 12.02
C HIS A 107 -7.65 -8.45 12.03
N TRP A 108 -8.01 -9.30 11.07
CA TRP A 108 -7.56 -10.69 11.00
C TRP A 108 -6.04 -10.81 10.85
N MET A 109 -5.39 -9.90 10.12
CA MET A 109 -3.91 -9.87 9.98
C MET A 109 -3.20 -9.57 11.30
N LYS A 110 -3.90 -8.90 12.22
CA LYS A 110 -3.39 -8.50 13.54
C LYS A 110 -3.77 -9.48 14.65
N ARG A 111 -4.59 -10.50 14.36
CA ARG A 111 -4.98 -11.50 15.36
C ARG A 111 -3.82 -12.45 15.62
N ALA A 112 -3.57 -12.74 16.90
CA ALA A 112 -2.53 -13.68 17.31
C ALA A 112 -2.74 -15.08 16.74
N GLU A 113 -3.99 -15.53 16.61
CA GLU A 113 -4.36 -16.83 16.03
C GLU A 113 -3.84 -17.03 14.59
N ASN A 114 -3.79 -15.96 13.80
CA ASN A 114 -3.34 -16.01 12.41
C ASN A 114 -1.85 -15.71 12.26
N ARG A 115 -1.11 -15.52 13.36
CA ARG A 115 0.29 -15.04 13.33
C ARG A 115 1.18 -15.95 12.49
N THR A 116 1.11 -17.26 12.71
CA THR A 116 1.92 -18.24 11.98
C THR A 116 1.60 -18.23 10.49
N ASP A 117 0.31 -18.24 10.14
CA ASP A 117 -0.14 -18.22 8.74
C ASP A 117 0.24 -16.92 8.03
N VAL A 118 0.11 -15.78 8.72
CA VAL A 118 0.47 -14.46 8.20
C VAL A 118 1.98 -14.37 7.99
N LEU A 119 2.80 -14.82 8.93
CA LEU A 119 4.26 -14.84 8.76
C LEU A 119 4.68 -15.74 7.57
N ALA A 120 4.11 -16.94 7.46
CA ALA A 120 4.36 -17.82 6.32
C ALA A 120 3.84 -17.22 4.99
N GLY A 121 2.78 -16.42 5.04
CA GLY A 121 2.31 -15.65 3.89
C GLY A 121 3.25 -14.50 3.52
N LEU A 122 3.81 -13.79 4.50
CA LEU A 122 4.76 -12.71 4.29
C LEU A 122 6.08 -13.21 3.71
N ASP A 123 6.56 -14.38 4.14
CA ASP A 123 7.73 -15.01 3.53
C ASP A 123 7.48 -15.33 2.05
N ARG A 124 6.31 -15.88 1.71
CA ARG A 124 5.90 -16.09 0.31
C ARG A 124 5.85 -14.78 -0.49
N LEU A 125 5.40 -13.69 0.12
CA LEU A 125 5.40 -12.37 -0.53
C LEU A 125 6.81 -11.83 -0.74
N ARG A 126 7.73 -12.08 0.18
CA ARG A 126 9.14 -11.71 0.01
C ARG A 126 9.79 -12.46 -1.14
N ASP A 127 9.54 -13.76 -1.27
CA ASP A 127 10.01 -14.54 -2.41
C ASP A 127 9.40 -14.05 -3.73
N LEU A 128 8.12 -13.66 -3.71
CA LEU A 128 7.43 -13.09 -4.87
C LEU A 128 7.95 -11.69 -5.24
N ALA A 129 8.50 -10.93 -4.30
CA ALA A 129 9.07 -9.61 -4.58
C ALA A 129 10.33 -9.68 -5.46
N GLY A 130 11.07 -10.79 -5.39
CA GLY A 130 12.20 -11.07 -6.30
C GLY A 130 11.78 -11.47 -7.72
N ARG A 131 10.48 -11.71 -7.94
CA ARG A 131 9.88 -12.16 -9.21
C ARG A 131 9.07 -11.03 -9.80
N SER A 132 9.32 -10.69 -11.06
CA SER A 132 8.70 -9.54 -11.74
C SER A 132 8.13 -9.88 -13.10
N ALA A 133 8.23 -11.15 -13.54
CA ALA A 133 7.68 -11.55 -14.83
C ALA A 133 6.15 -11.69 -14.73
N PRO A 134 5.35 -11.11 -15.65
CA PRO A 134 3.89 -11.06 -15.55
C PRO A 134 3.21 -12.42 -15.30
N GLU A 135 3.77 -13.49 -15.84
CA GLU A 135 3.33 -14.88 -15.69
C GLU A 135 3.53 -15.45 -14.27
N GLU A 136 4.41 -14.85 -13.47
CA GLU A 136 4.68 -15.26 -12.08
C GLU A 136 3.68 -14.65 -11.09
N ARG A 137 2.74 -13.84 -11.59
CA ARG A 137 1.75 -13.16 -10.77
C ARG A 137 0.87 -14.18 -10.06
N SER A 138 0.74 -14.06 -8.74
CA SER A 138 -0.15 -14.93 -7.99
C SER A 138 -1.60 -14.81 -8.47
N ASP A 139 -2.30 -15.95 -8.60
CA ASP A 139 -3.75 -16.00 -8.86
C ASP A 139 -4.57 -15.21 -7.83
N ALA A 140 -4.02 -14.96 -6.64
CA ALA A 140 -4.63 -14.09 -5.63
C ALA A 140 -4.82 -12.65 -6.11
N ALA A 141 -4.07 -12.19 -7.12
CA ALA A 141 -4.17 -10.84 -7.66
C ALA A 141 -5.49 -10.57 -8.41
N TYR A 142 -6.17 -11.60 -8.91
CA TYR A 142 -7.45 -11.44 -9.62
C TYR A 142 -8.67 -11.75 -8.75
N VAL A 143 -8.46 -12.29 -7.55
CA VAL A 143 -9.53 -12.49 -6.58
C VAL A 143 -9.94 -11.12 -6.05
N GLN A 144 -11.23 -10.77 -6.11
CA GLN A 144 -11.73 -9.58 -5.44
C GLN A 144 -11.39 -9.67 -3.95
N GLY A 145 -10.41 -8.88 -3.55
CA GLY A 145 -9.84 -8.87 -2.23
C GLY A 145 -10.46 -7.82 -1.32
N GLU A 146 -9.85 -7.59 -0.17
CA GLU A 146 -10.34 -6.61 0.80
C GLU A 146 -10.24 -5.19 0.23
N GLN A 147 -11.36 -4.47 0.25
CA GLN A 147 -11.41 -3.06 -0.11
C GLN A 147 -10.85 -2.19 1.03
N PRO A 148 -10.19 -1.06 0.70
CA PRO A 148 -9.79 -0.10 1.70
C PRO A 148 -10.97 0.35 2.55
N ARG A 149 -10.76 0.45 3.86
CA ARG A 149 -11.72 1.13 4.73
C ARG A 149 -11.89 2.57 4.26
N GLU A 150 -13.14 3.01 4.10
CA GLU A 150 -13.44 4.38 3.69
C GLU A 150 -12.82 5.35 4.70
N GLN A 151 -11.77 6.06 4.27
CA GLN A 151 -11.09 7.09 5.05
C GLN A 151 -10.94 8.33 4.19
N ARG A 152 -11.45 9.45 4.69
CA ARG A 152 -11.29 10.75 4.05
C ARG A 152 -9.86 11.26 4.29
N ASN A 153 -8.95 10.98 3.37
CA ASN A 153 -7.64 11.64 3.33
C ASN A 153 -7.81 12.99 2.64
N VAL A 154 -8.08 14.04 3.41
CA VAL A 154 -8.35 15.38 2.87
C VAL A 154 -7.28 16.34 3.34
N TYR A 155 -6.66 17.05 2.41
CA TYR A 155 -5.71 18.13 2.69
C TYR A 155 -6.37 19.45 2.32
N PHE A 156 -6.66 20.26 3.33
CA PHE A 156 -7.08 21.64 3.13
C PHE A 156 -5.81 22.49 2.97
N GLY A 157 -5.63 23.10 1.81
CA GLY A 157 -4.54 24.04 1.61
C GLY A 157 -4.69 25.19 2.59
N GLY A 158 -3.72 25.37 3.49
CA GLY A 158 -3.64 26.56 4.32
C GLY A 158 -3.47 27.77 3.40
N GLY A 159 -4.54 28.55 3.24
CA GLY A 159 -4.46 29.85 2.58
C GLY A 159 -3.60 30.77 3.44
N SER A 160 -2.57 31.35 2.85
CA SER A 160 -2.00 32.61 3.34
C SER A 160 -3.02 33.72 3.06
N PHE A 161 -3.41 34.46 4.10
CA PHE A 161 -3.96 35.81 3.95
C PHE A 161 -2.89 36.74 3.38
#